data_AF-A0A938H313-F1
#
_entry.id   AF-A0A938H313-F1
#
_cell.length_a   1.000
_cell.length_b   1.000
_cell.length_c   1.000
_cell.angle_alpha   90.00
_cell.angle_beta   90.00
_cell.angle_gamma   90.00
#
_symmetry.space_group_name_H-M   'P 1'
#
loop_
_entity.id
_entity.type
_entity.pdbx_description
1 polymer ?
#
loop_
_entity_poly.entity_id
_entity_poly.type
_entity_poly.pdbx_seq_one_letter_code
_entity_poly.pdbx_strand_id
1 'polypeptide(L)'
;MPAKQFHVRQAAVSALRAWAKGRDYAESLVDRHAQRRRLSAADRALLQAILFGVLRNRRLLDHWIGELRKGKLDAETRDVLRVGLCQILLLGIPDHAAVNETVEAGKSAVRGLINAV
;
A
#
# COMPACT_ATOMS: atom_id res chain seq x y z
N MET A 1 -10.91 -14.01 7.27
CA MET A 1 -11.09 -13.95 5.79
C MET A 1 -10.04 -13.04 5.15
N PRO A 2 -8.87 -13.58 4.77
CA PRO A 2 -7.73 -12.79 4.27
C PRO A 2 -7.89 -12.25 2.82
N ALA A 3 -8.78 -12.82 2.00
CA ALA A 3 -8.90 -12.47 0.58
C ALA A 3 -9.42 -11.03 0.31
N LYS A 4 -10.30 -10.48 1.15
CA LYS A 4 -10.91 -9.14 0.89
C LYS A 4 -9.91 -8.00 1.02
N GLN A 5 -9.08 -8.00 2.07
CA GLN A 5 -8.09 -6.94 2.28
C GLN A 5 -7.00 -6.93 1.21
N PHE A 6 -6.66 -8.11 0.68
CA PHE A 6 -5.71 -8.25 -0.41
C PHE A 6 -6.16 -7.50 -1.67
N HIS A 7 -7.44 -7.59 -2.05
CA HIS A 7 -7.98 -6.86 -3.19
C HIS A 7 -7.93 -5.33 -3.02
N VAL A 8 -8.05 -4.82 -1.79
CA VAL A 8 -7.99 -3.37 -1.49
C VAL A 8 -6.56 -2.85 -1.58
N ARG A 9 -5.58 -3.57 -1.02
CA ARG A 9 -4.16 -3.18 -1.12
C ARG A 9 -3.69 -3.11 -2.57
N GLN A 10 -4.05 -4.12 -3.38
CA GLN A 10 -3.77 -4.10 -4.81
C GLN A 10 -4.44 -2.92 -5.54
N ALA A 11 -5.66 -2.56 -5.14
CA ALA A 11 -6.35 -1.39 -5.68
C ALA A 11 -5.60 -0.10 -5.34
N ALA A 12 -5.10 0.03 -4.12
CA ALA A 12 -4.32 1.19 -3.68
C ALA A 12 -3.00 1.32 -4.45
N VAL A 13 -2.24 0.24 -4.64
CA VAL A 13 -1.01 0.24 -5.45
C VAL A 13 -1.31 0.62 -6.91
N SER A 14 -2.39 0.06 -7.47
CA SER A 14 -2.82 0.41 -8.83
C SER A 14 -3.19 1.91 -8.95
N ALA A 15 -3.86 2.46 -7.94
CA ALA A 15 -4.23 3.86 -7.87
C ALA A 15 -2.99 4.77 -7.71
N LEU A 16 -2.01 4.41 -6.88
CA LEU A 16 -0.75 5.15 -6.74
C LEU A 16 0.05 5.19 -8.05
N ARG A 17 0.08 4.07 -8.79
CA ARG A 17 0.69 4.01 -10.12
C ARG A 17 -0.03 4.93 -11.12
N ALA A 18 -1.37 4.99 -11.08
CA ALA A 18 -2.13 5.90 -11.92
C ALA A 18 -1.91 7.36 -11.53
N TRP A 19 -1.90 7.66 -10.23
CA TRP A 19 -1.59 8.98 -9.68
C TRP A 19 -0.22 9.49 -10.13
N ALA A 20 0.80 8.62 -10.15
CA ALA A 20 2.14 8.97 -10.62
C ALA A 20 2.20 9.42 -12.08
N LYS A 21 1.19 9.11 -12.90
CA LYS A 21 1.08 9.59 -14.29
C LYS A 21 0.53 11.02 -14.40
N GLY A 22 0.00 11.58 -13.31
CA GLY A 22 -0.35 13.00 -13.20
C GLY A 22 -1.60 13.46 -13.95
N ARG A 23 -2.50 12.54 -14.35
CA ARG A 23 -3.68 12.86 -15.19
C ARG A 23 -5.02 12.81 -14.47
N ASP A 24 -5.04 12.36 -13.22
CA ASP A 24 -6.26 12.04 -12.49
C ASP A 24 -6.23 12.64 -11.07
N TYR A 25 -7.41 12.96 -10.54
CA TYR A 25 -7.58 13.34 -9.14
C TYR A 25 -7.64 12.09 -8.25
N ALA A 26 -7.16 12.21 -7.00
CA ALA A 26 -7.12 11.09 -6.06
C ALA A 26 -8.51 10.50 -5.79
N GLU A 27 -9.53 11.36 -5.63
CA GLU A 27 -10.94 10.96 -5.48
C GLU A 27 -11.40 10.11 -6.68
N SER A 28 -11.15 10.58 -7.90
CA SER A 28 -11.51 9.89 -9.13
C SER A 28 -10.80 8.54 -9.28
N LEU A 29 -9.58 8.41 -8.76
CA LEU A 29 -8.86 7.14 -8.72
C LEU A 29 -9.48 6.16 -7.72
N VAL A 30 -9.92 6.62 -6.55
CA VAL A 30 -10.66 5.79 -5.60
C VAL A 30 -11.90 5.22 -6.28
N ASP A 31 -12.72 6.07 -6.90
CA ASP A 31 -13.97 5.64 -7.53
C ASP A 31 -13.73 4.66 -8.68
N ARG A 32 -12.81 5.01 -9.59
CA ARG A 32 -12.46 4.16 -10.74
C ARG A 32 -11.98 2.78 -10.29
N HIS A 33 -11.07 2.72 -9.31
CA HIS A 33 -10.50 1.46 -8.85
C HIS A 33 -11.50 0.66 -7.99
N ALA A 34 -12.33 1.32 -7.18
CA ALA A 34 -13.38 0.67 -6.41
C ALA A 34 -14.44 0.05 -7.33
N GLN A 35 -14.91 0.77 -8.34
CA GLN A 35 -15.90 0.28 -9.30
C GLN A 35 -15.34 -0.88 -10.13
N ARG A 36 -14.12 -0.74 -10.67
CA ARG A 36 -13.48 -1.77 -11.49
C ARG A 36 -13.31 -3.11 -10.74
N ARG A 37 -13.06 -3.05 -9.43
CA ARG A 37 -12.87 -4.22 -8.58
C ARG A 37 -14.13 -4.63 -7.80
N ARG A 38 -15.25 -3.94 -8.02
CA ARG A 38 -16.53 -4.17 -7.32
C ARG A 38 -16.36 -4.19 -5.79
N LEU A 39 -15.60 -3.22 -5.27
CA LEU A 39 -15.35 -3.10 -3.84
C LEU A 39 -16.65 -2.77 -3.09
N SER A 40 -16.81 -3.34 -1.90
CA SER A 40 -17.88 -2.94 -0.97
C SER A 40 -17.70 -1.49 -0.51
N ALA A 41 -18.74 -0.90 0.09
CA ALA A 41 -18.62 0.45 0.65
C ALA A 41 -17.49 0.56 1.70
N ALA A 42 -17.36 -0.46 2.55
CA ALA A 42 -16.28 -0.54 3.54
C ALA A 42 -14.90 -0.66 2.88
N ASP A 43 -14.77 -1.49 1.83
CA ASP A 43 -13.52 -1.67 1.09
C ASP A 43 -13.14 -0.40 0.29
N ARG A 44 -14.12 0.34 -0.24
CA ARG A 44 -13.91 1.65 -0.88
C ARG A 44 -13.43 2.68 0.15
N ALA A 45 -14.03 2.72 1.34
CA ALA A 45 -13.58 3.60 2.41
C ALA A 45 -12.14 3.27 2.85
N LEU A 46 -11.80 1.98 2.92
CA LEU A 46 -10.43 1.55 3.21
C LEU A 46 -9.46 1.93 2.09
N LEU A 47 -9.83 1.74 0.82
CA LEU A 47 -9.03 2.20 -0.33
C LEU A 47 -8.75 3.70 -0.24
N GLN A 48 -9.78 4.49 0.06
CA GLN A 48 -9.67 5.94 0.24
C GLN A 48 -8.72 6.28 1.39
N ALA A 49 -8.91 5.67 2.56
CA ALA A 49 -8.04 5.88 3.71
C ALA A 49 -6.57 5.58 3.40
N ILE A 50 -6.28 4.48 2.70
CA ILE A 50 -4.92 4.11 2.28
C ILE A 50 -4.36 5.11 1.27
N LEU A 51 -5.09 5.40 0.18
CA LEU A 51 -4.58 6.26 -0.89
C LEU A 51 -4.25 7.66 -0.35
N PHE A 52 -5.20 8.26 0.37
CA PHE A 52 -4.98 9.59 0.95
C PHE A 52 -3.94 9.57 2.07
N GLY A 53 -3.91 8.51 2.89
CA GLY A 53 -2.88 8.31 3.91
C GLY A 53 -1.47 8.30 3.30
N VAL A 54 -1.27 7.56 2.22
CA VAL A 54 0.00 7.52 1.48
C VAL A 54 0.33 8.87 0.86
N LEU A 55 -0.60 9.50 0.16
CA LEU A 55 -0.34 10.76 -0.54
C LEU A 55 0.03 11.89 0.43
N ARG A 56 -0.66 11.99 1.58
CA ARG A 56 -0.41 13.01 2.61
C ARG A 56 0.91 12.79 3.35
N ASN A 57 1.31 11.53 3.55
CA ASN A 57 2.46 11.16 4.37
C ASN A 57 3.63 10.59 3.56
N ARG A 58 3.68 10.85 2.25
CA ARG A 58 4.64 10.22 1.33
C ARG A 58 6.10 10.39 1.78
N ARG A 59 6.48 11.57 2.27
CA ARG A 59 7.83 11.85 2.78
C ARG A 59 8.17 11.02 4.01
N LEU A 60 7.25 10.91 4.98
CA LEU A 60 7.42 10.10 6.18
C LEU A 60 7.55 8.62 5.83
N LEU A 61 6.67 8.13 4.95
CA LEU A 61 6.71 6.73 4.50
C LEU A 61 8.01 6.44 3.74
N ASP A 62 8.46 7.35 2.87
CA ASP A 62 9.72 7.19 2.15
C ASP A 62 10.95 7.24 3.06
N HIS A 63 10.91 8.03 4.13
CA HIS A 63 11.95 8.04 5.17
C HIS A 63 12.05 6.66 5.84
N TRP A 64 10.94 6.12 6.34
CA TRP A 64 10.92 4.78 6.92
C TRP A 64 11.35 3.70 5.93
N ILE A 65 10.94 3.78 4.66
CA ILE A 65 11.42 2.85 3.63
C ILE A 65 12.94 2.93 3.48
N GLY A 66 13.53 4.13 3.52
CA GLY A 66 14.97 4.33 3.45
C GLY A 66 15.73 3.72 4.63
N GLU A 67 15.19 3.85 5.84
CA GLU A 67 15.76 3.27 7.05
C GLU A 67 15.67 1.73 7.03
N LEU A 68 14.52 1.18 6.63
CA LEU A 68 14.27 -0.26 6.65
C LEU A 68 14.91 -0.99 5.46
N ARG A 69 15.11 -0.32 4.32
CA ARG A 69 15.64 -0.95 3.11
C ARG A 69 16.66 -0.07 2.39
N LYS A 70 17.92 -0.52 2.47
CA LYS A 70 19.02 0.03 1.69
C LYS A 70 18.98 -0.44 0.24
N GLY A 71 19.38 0.43 -0.68
CA GLY A 71 19.51 0.14 -2.12
C GLY A 71 18.37 0.69 -2.98
N LYS A 72 18.51 0.52 -4.31
CA LYS A 72 17.48 0.96 -5.27
C LYS A 72 16.26 0.06 -5.19
N LEU A 73 15.08 0.67 -5.16
CA LEU A 73 13.78 0.03 -5.28
C LEU A 73 13.11 0.53 -6.55
N ASP A 74 12.48 -0.36 -7.30
CA ASP A 74 11.58 0.02 -8.37
C ASP A 74 10.33 0.72 -7.82
N ALA A 75 9.59 1.39 -8.70
CA ALA A 75 8.44 2.20 -8.32
C ALA A 75 7.30 1.38 -7.71
N GLU A 76 7.08 0.15 -8.20
CA GLU A 76 6.01 -0.73 -7.70
C GLU A 76 6.31 -1.21 -6.30
N THR A 77 7.51 -1.75 -6.08
CA THR A 77 7.93 -2.20 -4.75
C THR A 77 7.86 -1.08 -3.73
N ARG A 78 8.25 0.15 -4.11
CA ARG A 78 8.13 1.31 -3.23
C ARG A 78 6.67 1.64 -2.88
N ASP A 79 5.75 1.57 -3.84
CA ASP A 79 4.33 1.84 -3.59
C ASP A 79 3.68 0.75 -2.70
N VAL A 80 4.07 -0.51 -2.88
CA VAL A 80 3.64 -1.61 -1.99
C VAL A 80 4.08 -1.35 -0.56
N LEU A 81 5.34 -0.98 -0.34
CA LEU A 81 5.87 -0.66 0.98
C LEU A 81 5.16 0.55 1.61
N ARG A 82 4.87 1.59 0.81
CA ARG A 82 4.10 2.76 1.29
C ARG A 82 2.69 2.35 1.75
N VAL A 83 2.01 1.48 1.00
CA VAL A 83 0.68 0.97 1.37
C VAL A 83 0.74 0.20 2.68
N GLY A 84 1.70 -0.73 2.82
CA GLY A 84 1.87 -1.52 4.05
C GLY A 84 2.19 -0.65 5.26
N LEU A 85 3.18 0.24 5.15
CA LEU A 85 3.54 1.17 6.23
C LEU A 85 2.42 2.14 6.59
N CYS A 86 1.64 2.62 5.60
CA CYS A 86 0.47 3.45 5.87
C CYS A 86 -0.57 2.71 6.72
N GLN A 87 -0.84 1.44 6.41
CA GLN A 87 -1.80 0.65 7.17
C GLN A 87 -1.36 0.45 8.63
N ILE A 88 -0.08 0.15 8.85
CA ILE A 88 0.48 -0.11 10.18
C ILE A 88 0.62 1.20 10.97
N LEU A 89 1.34 2.18 10.42
CA LEU A 89 1.75 3.38 11.15
C LEU A 89 0.65 4.44 11.26
N LEU A 90 -0.27 4.50 10.28
CA LEU A 90 -1.23 5.60 10.17
C LEU A 90 -2.68 5.15 10.38
N LEU A 91 -3.03 3.92 9.97
CA LEU A 91 -4.40 3.41 10.10
C LEU A 91 -4.57 2.44 11.28
N GLY A 92 -3.48 2.04 11.95
CA GLY A 92 -3.52 1.10 13.08
C GLY A 92 -4.10 -0.27 12.70
N ILE A 93 -4.00 -0.66 11.42
CA ILE A 93 -4.47 -1.96 10.94
C ILE A 93 -3.31 -2.95 11.09
N PRO A 94 -3.33 -3.83 12.10
CA PRO A 94 -2.28 -4.83 12.29
C PRO A 94 -2.30 -5.81 11.13
N ASP A 95 -1.10 -6.19 10.69
CA ASP A 95 -0.96 -6.95 9.47
C ASP A 95 -0.95 -8.46 9.75
N HIS A 96 -2.05 -9.13 9.44
CA HIS A 96 -2.10 -10.59 9.37
C HIS A 96 -2.10 -11.11 7.92
N ALA A 97 -1.80 -10.28 6.91
CA ALA A 97 -1.91 -10.70 5.50
C ALA A 97 -1.03 -9.99 4.45
N ALA A 98 -0.25 -8.94 4.75
CA ALA A 98 0.71 -8.34 3.80
C ALA A 98 2.10 -8.99 3.85
N VAL A 99 2.32 -9.86 4.85
CA VAL A 99 3.57 -10.58 5.08
C VAL A 99 3.86 -11.68 4.05
N ASN A 100 2.89 -12.40 3.47
CA ASN A 100 3.23 -13.54 2.60
C ASN A 100 3.43 -13.19 1.12
N GLU A 101 2.60 -12.33 0.52
CA GLU A 101 2.73 -12.07 -0.93
C GLU A 101 3.77 -10.99 -1.29
N THR A 102 4.10 -10.09 -0.36
CA THR A 102 5.16 -9.09 -0.55
C THR A 102 6.54 -9.68 -0.27
N VAL A 103 6.62 -10.71 0.58
CA VAL A 103 7.86 -11.43 0.92
C VAL A 103 8.26 -12.44 -0.16
N GLU A 104 7.32 -13.12 -0.81
CA GLU A 104 7.67 -14.05 -1.91
C GLU A 104 8.20 -13.32 -3.17
N ALA A 105 7.94 -12.01 -3.31
CA ALA A 105 8.53 -11.17 -4.37
C ALA A 105 9.92 -10.58 -4.01
N GLY A 106 10.41 -10.72 -2.77
CA GLY A 106 11.62 -10.04 -2.27
C GLY A 106 12.58 -10.94 -1.48
N LYS A 107 13.89 -10.89 -1.81
CA LYS A 107 14.95 -11.69 -1.15
C LYS A 107 14.94 -11.55 0.38
N SER A 108 15.24 -12.67 1.06
CA SER A 108 15.20 -13.02 2.50
C SER A 108 15.52 -11.95 3.56
N ALA A 109 16.17 -10.84 3.22
CA ALA A 109 16.49 -9.76 4.15
C ALA A 109 15.25 -8.99 4.67
N VAL A 110 14.12 -9.07 3.97
CA VAL A 110 12.86 -8.41 4.36
C VAL A 110 12.11 -9.20 5.44
N ARG A 111 12.32 -10.53 5.52
CA ARG A 111 11.71 -11.40 6.55
C ARG A 111 12.12 -11.01 7.97
N GLY A 112 13.38 -10.60 8.17
CA GLY A 112 13.91 -10.27 9.49
C GLY A 112 13.42 -8.93 10.07
N LEU A 113 13.00 -8.00 9.21
CA LEU A 113 12.59 -6.64 9.62
C LEU A 113 11.15 -6.56 10.10
N ILE A 114 10.29 -7.47 9.63
CA ILE A 114 8.86 -7.48 9.94
C ILE A 114 8.56 -8.38 11.14
N ASN A 115 9.37 -9.42 11.37
CA ASN A 115 9.26 -10.32 12.53
C ASN A 115 9.94 -9.78 13.81
N ALA A 116 10.57 -8.60 13.75
CA ALA A 116 11.29 -7.99 14.87
C ALA A 116 10.50 -6.86 15.56
N VAL A 117 9.23 -6.68 15.22
CA VAL A 117 8.27 -5.77 15.87
C VAL A 117 7.14 -6.59 16.49
#